data_AF-A0A356KP75-F1
#
_entry.id   AF-A0A356KP75-F1
#
_cell.length_a   1.000
_cell.length_b   1.000
_cell.length_c   1.000
_cell.angle_alpha   90.00
_cell.angle_beta   90.00
_cell.angle_gamma   90.00
#
_symmetry.space_group_name_H-M   'P 1'
#
loop_
_entity.id
_entity.type
_entity.pdbx_description
1 polymer ?
#
loop_
_entity_poly.entity_id
_entity_poly.type
_entity_poly.pdbx_seq_one_letter_code
_entity_poly.pdbx_strand_id
1 'polypeptide(L)'
;MPLIIDEVISASSQSDDTAVVCVADLEDPPEEVTQRNNGRIYFVRGDYTKPETLEHARVPYAKRAIIVADTTIPQRSDQDRDARTVLAALMIERMKPDIYTCAELLNPDNEVHLRAAGIEEVVVTSEAGGHHLAIAVLHFGLANVLNELMTSKIGHTLRKQAVPADCVGQGFMDVVQRCKRERDWLVIGIEVQGQVGPNHESYAMRLNPDPDLRVGEQDNLVLIGSTVV
;
A
#
# COMPACT_ATOMS: atom_id res chain seq x y z
N MET A 1 -10.82 -8.58 2.00
CA MET A 1 -10.89 -7.63 3.14
C MET A 1 -10.13 -8.09 4.39
N PRO A 2 -10.32 -9.32 4.93
CA PRO A 2 -9.70 -9.70 6.22
C PRO A 2 -8.17 -9.66 6.24
N LEU A 3 -7.55 -10.04 5.12
CA LEU A 3 -6.09 -10.03 4.98
C LEU A 3 -5.51 -8.61 5.08
N ILE A 4 -6.17 -7.60 4.50
CA ILE A 4 -5.70 -6.21 4.49
C ILE A 4 -5.70 -5.65 5.91
N ILE A 5 -6.81 -5.87 6.65
CA ILE A 5 -6.94 -5.40 8.04
C ILE A 5 -5.85 -6.03 8.90
N ASP A 6 -5.66 -7.35 8.78
CA ASP A 6 -4.62 -8.06 9.52
C ASP A 6 -3.22 -7.50 9.24
N GLU A 7 -2.90 -7.32 7.97
CA GLU A 7 -1.59 -6.92 7.49
C GLU A 7 -1.25 -5.48 7.93
N VAL A 8 -2.22 -4.58 7.85
CA VAL A 8 -2.07 -3.20 8.34
C VAL A 8 -1.89 -3.18 9.86
N ILE A 9 -2.66 -3.97 10.60
CA ILE A 9 -2.57 -4.00 12.06
C ILE A 9 -1.27 -4.68 12.53
N SER A 10 -0.80 -5.73 11.85
CA SER A 10 0.45 -6.41 12.19
C SER A 10 1.69 -5.60 11.84
N ALA A 11 1.64 -4.82 10.75
CA ALA A 11 2.73 -3.93 10.35
C ALA A 11 2.85 -2.67 11.22
N SER A 12 1.75 -2.26 11.88
CA SER A 12 1.75 -1.12 12.80
C SER A 12 2.51 -1.49 14.09
N SER A 13 3.61 -0.78 14.38
CA SER A 13 4.41 -1.03 15.60
C SER A 13 3.55 -0.95 16.87
N GLN A 14 3.94 -1.64 17.95
CA GLN A 14 3.20 -1.62 19.22
C GLN A 14 3.01 -0.21 19.82
N SER A 15 3.82 0.78 19.41
CA SER A 15 3.70 2.18 19.81
C SER A 15 2.76 3.04 18.94
N ASP A 16 2.18 2.46 17.87
CA ASP A 16 1.34 3.19 16.92
C ASP A 16 -0.14 2.94 17.23
N ASP A 17 -0.85 3.98 17.66
CA ASP A 17 -2.28 3.98 18.01
C ASP A 17 -3.17 4.02 16.75
N THR A 18 -2.77 3.27 15.71
CA THR A 18 -3.45 3.29 14.42
C THR A 18 -4.79 2.55 14.53
N ALA A 19 -5.86 3.32 14.45
CA ALA A 19 -7.23 2.83 14.34
C ALA A 19 -7.61 2.59 12.87
N VAL A 20 -8.33 1.49 12.61
CA VAL A 20 -8.87 1.13 11.30
C VAL A 20 -10.38 1.30 11.32
N VAL A 21 -10.91 2.09 10.39
CA VAL A 21 -12.36 2.29 10.21
C VAL A 21 -12.77 1.60 8.92
N CYS A 22 -13.59 0.55 9.02
CA CYS A 22 -14.14 -0.17 7.89
C CYS A 22 -15.49 0.45 7.51
N VAL A 23 -15.68 0.77 6.23
CA VAL A 23 -16.93 1.34 5.71
C VAL A 23 -17.52 0.38 4.69
N ALA A 24 -18.75 -0.07 4.91
CA ALA A 24 -19.46 -0.91 3.94
C ALA A 24 -20.97 -0.80 4.10
N ASP A 25 -21.71 -0.99 3.01
CA ASP A 25 -23.16 -1.10 3.03
C ASP A 25 -23.57 -2.55 3.31
N LEU A 26 -23.23 -3.01 4.52
CA LEU A 26 -23.58 -4.33 5.04
C LEU A 26 -24.54 -4.18 6.22
N GLU A 27 -25.46 -5.13 6.35
CA GLU A 27 -26.43 -5.13 7.44
C GLU A 27 -25.73 -5.28 8.81
N ASP A 28 -24.83 -6.26 8.88
CA ASP A 28 -23.98 -6.53 10.04
C ASP A 28 -22.50 -6.35 9.67
N PRO A 29 -21.66 -5.91 10.63
CA PRO A 29 -20.21 -5.91 10.45
C PRO A 29 -19.70 -7.34 10.19
N PRO A 30 -18.71 -7.53 9.30
CA PRO A 30 -18.10 -8.84 9.10
C PRO A 30 -17.57 -9.43 10.42
N GLU A 31 -17.69 -10.76 10.58
CA GLU A 31 -17.23 -11.46 11.79
C GLU A 31 -15.76 -11.17 12.10
N GLU A 32 -14.93 -10.97 11.08
CA GLU A 32 -13.51 -10.66 11.24
C GLU A 32 -13.28 -9.29 11.86
N VAL A 33 -14.17 -8.33 11.61
CA VAL A 33 -14.12 -7.00 12.23
C VAL A 33 -14.55 -7.06 13.69
N THR A 34 -15.53 -7.91 14.02
CA THR A 34 -16.06 -8.03 15.40
C THR A 34 -15.20 -8.91 16.29
N GLN A 35 -14.74 -10.07 15.81
CA GLN A 35 -13.96 -11.04 16.58
C GLN A 35 -12.50 -10.61 16.79
N ARG A 36 -11.93 -9.80 15.88
CA ARG A 36 -10.53 -9.33 15.94
C ARG A 36 -10.39 -7.92 16.53
N ASN A 37 -11.46 -7.40 17.13
CA ASN A 37 -11.46 -6.04 17.63
C ASN A 37 -10.67 -5.92 18.95
N ASN A 38 -9.38 -5.59 18.84
CA ASN A 38 -8.54 -5.24 19.98
C ASN A 38 -8.75 -3.77 20.42
N GLY A 39 -9.95 -3.20 20.22
CA GLY A 39 -10.27 -1.79 20.48
C GLY A 39 -9.80 -0.79 19.42
N ARG A 40 -9.26 -1.28 18.30
CA ARG A 40 -8.68 -0.45 17.22
C ARG A 40 -9.42 -0.59 15.89
N ILE A 41 -10.43 -1.45 15.79
CA ILE A 41 -11.19 -1.66 14.56
C ILE A 41 -12.62 -1.14 14.78
N TYR A 42 -13.08 -0.29 13.88
CA TYR A 42 -14.40 0.31 13.91
C TYR A 42 -15.13 -0.01 12.61
N PHE A 43 -16.46 -0.08 12.66
CA PHE A 43 -17.30 -0.30 11.49
C PHE A 43 -18.30 0.84 11.35
N VAL A 44 -18.39 1.40 10.15
CA VAL A 44 -19.39 2.40 9.77
C VAL A 44 -20.22 1.81 8.65
N ARG A 45 -21.49 1.56 8.95
CA ARG A 45 -22.46 1.12 7.94
C ARG A 45 -22.81 2.29 7.03
N GLY A 46 -22.71 2.07 5.72
CA GLY A 46 -23.20 3.01 4.72
C GLY A 46 -22.54 2.84 3.35
N ASP A 47 -23.13 3.51 2.36
CA ASP A 47 -22.58 3.55 1.01
C ASP A 47 -21.34 4.46 0.99
N TYR A 48 -20.17 3.85 0.86
CA TYR A 48 -18.86 4.52 0.80
C TYR A 48 -18.69 5.48 -0.39
N THR A 49 -19.66 5.56 -1.31
CA THR A 49 -19.71 6.57 -2.37
C THR A 49 -20.44 7.86 -1.97
N LYS A 50 -21.01 7.91 -0.76
CA LYS A 50 -21.77 9.06 -0.23
C LYS A 50 -20.89 9.93 0.69
N PRO A 51 -20.83 11.26 0.48
CA PRO A 51 -20.07 12.16 1.33
C PRO A 51 -20.43 12.05 2.81
N GLU A 52 -21.72 11.91 3.14
CA GLU A 52 -22.20 11.83 4.52
C GLU A 52 -21.65 10.59 5.25
N THR A 53 -21.54 9.46 4.53
CA THR A 53 -20.94 8.22 5.05
C THR A 53 -19.44 8.39 5.29
N LEU A 54 -18.73 9.02 4.37
CA LEU A 54 -17.29 9.28 4.49
C LEU A 54 -16.97 10.29 5.63
N GLU A 55 -17.83 11.28 5.84
CA GLU A 55 -17.73 12.21 6.98
C GLU A 55 -17.93 11.47 8.31
N HIS A 56 -18.95 10.61 8.38
CA HIS A 56 -19.20 9.79 9.56
C HIS A 56 -18.03 8.83 9.85
N ALA A 57 -17.39 8.31 8.79
CA ALA A 57 -16.17 7.51 8.88
C ALA A 57 -14.90 8.30 9.20
N ARG A 58 -15.00 9.62 9.43
CA ARG A 58 -13.88 10.50 9.81
C ARG A 58 -12.77 10.59 8.76
N VAL A 59 -13.10 10.45 7.47
CA VAL A 59 -12.12 10.59 6.36
C VAL A 59 -11.26 11.86 6.44
N PRO A 60 -11.78 13.05 6.81
CA PRO A 60 -10.94 14.26 6.93
C PRO A 60 -9.77 14.12 7.93
N TYR A 61 -9.88 13.19 8.89
CA TYR A 61 -8.86 12.91 9.91
C TYR A 61 -8.00 11.69 9.57
N ALA A 62 -8.37 10.89 8.57
CA ALA A 62 -7.66 9.67 8.21
C ALA A 62 -6.27 9.96 7.61
N LYS A 63 -5.24 9.18 7.96
CA LYS A 63 -3.91 9.33 7.36
C LYS A 63 -3.81 8.67 5.98
N ARG A 64 -4.58 7.61 5.76
CA ARG A 64 -4.56 6.77 4.56
C ARG A 64 -5.96 6.23 4.28
N ALA A 65 -6.26 5.97 3.02
CA ALA A 65 -7.47 5.27 2.59
C ALA A 65 -7.11 4.06 1.73
N ILE A 66 -7.84 2.95 1.93
CA ILE A 66 -7.77 1.77 1.07
C ILE A 66 -9.19 1.51 0.55
N ILE A 67 -9.36 1.49 -0.76
CA ILE A 67 -10.64 1.24 -1.43
C ILE A 67 -10.52 -0.09 -2.16
N VAL A 68 -11.40 -1.03 -1.82
CA VAL A 68 -11.43 -2.37 -2.43
C VAL A 68 -12.64 -2.49 -3.36
N ALA A 69 -12.51 -3.30 -4.41
CA ALA A 69 -13.61 -3.56 -5.32
C ALA A 69 -14.75 -4.28 -4.57
N ASP A 70 -15.96 -3.71 -4.63
CA ASP A 70 -17.10 -4.20 -3.84
C ASP A 70 -17.71 -5.46 -4.45
N THR A 71 -17.18 -6.60 -4.02
CA THR A 71 -17.65 -7.94 -4.42
C THR A 71 -18.81 -8.46 -3.57
N THR A 72 -19.34 -7.67 -2.63
CA THR A 72 -20.42 -8.10 -1.73
C THR A 72 -21.75 -8.29 -2.45
N ILE A 73 -21.95 -7.61 -3.58
CA ILE A 73 -23.13 -7.78 -4.46
C ILE A 73 -22.71 -8.59 -5.70
N PRO A 74 -23.11 -9.88 -5.80
CA PRO A 74 -22.68 -10.76 -6.89
C PRO A 74 -23.13 -10.32 -8.28
N GLN A 75 -24.29 -9.66 -8.37
CA GLN A 75 -24.89 -9.25 -9.65
C GLN A 75 -24.27 -7.96 -10.22
N ARG A 76 -23.42 -7.25 -9.47
CA ARG A 76 -22.72 -6.08 -10.00
C ARG A 76 -21.64 -6.52 -10.97
N SER A 77 -21.60 -5.85 -12.12
CA SER A 77 -20.52 -6.03 -13.09
C SER A 77 -19.21 -5.48 -12.53
N ASP A 78 -18.08 -5.98 -13.02
CA ASP A 78 -16.76 -5.45 -12.63
C ASP A 78 -16.62 -3.97 -13.00
N GLN A 79 -17.25 -3.55 -14.11
CA GLN A 79 -17.32 -2.13 -14.49
C GLN A 79 -18.06 -1.29 -13.44
N ASP A 80 -19.17 -1.77 -12.89
CA ASP A 80 -19.91 -1.07 -11.83
C ASP A 80 -19.10 -1.01 -10.53
N ARG A 81 -18.35 -2.07 -10.22
CA ARG A 81 -17.46 -2.12 -9.05
C ARG A 81 -16.35 -1.08 -9.16
N ASP A 82 -15.65 -1.08 -10.29
CA ASP A 82 -14.58 -0.11 -10.56
C ASP A 82 -15.11 1.32 -10.57
N ALA A 83 -16.27 1.57 -11.18
CA ALA A 83 -16.89 2.90 -11.19
C ALA A 83 -17.17 3.42 -9.77
N ARG A 84 -17.59 2.54 -8.85
CA ARG A 84 -17.77 2.90 -7.44
C ARG A 84 -16.44 3.14 -6.74
N THR A 85 -15.39 2.37 -7.04
CA THR A 85 -14.04 2.63 -6.52
C THR A 85 -13.54 4.01 -6.96
N VAL A 86 -13.67 4.34 -8.25
CA VAL A 86 -13.30 5.66 -8.81
C VAL A 86 -14.08 6.78 -8.14
N LEU A 87 -15.40 6.63 -8.00
CA LEU A 87 -16.24 7.64 -7.33
C LEU A 87 -15.83 7.86 -5.88
N ALA A 88 -15.59 6.79 -5.13
CA ALA A 88 -15.16 6.88 -3.74
C ALA A 88 -13.80 7.55 -3.60
N ALA A 89 -12.84 7.19 -4.46
CA ALA A 89 -11.50 7.79 -4.49
C ALA A 89 -11.58 9.31 -4.72
N LEU A 90 -12.34 9.74 -5.74
CA LEU A 90 -12.57 11.16 -6.03
C LEU A 90 -13.19 11.92 -4.86
N MET A 91 -14.13 11.31 -4.14
CA MET A 91 -14.77 11.94 -2.99
C MET A 91 -13.79 12.05 -1.80
N ILE A 92 -13.00 11.01 -1.55
CA ILE A 92 -11.98 10.99 -0.50
C ILE A 92 -10.93 12.08 -0.75
N GLU A 93 -10.36 12.15 -1.96
CA GLU A 93 -9.40 13.19 -2.35
C GLU A 93 -9.98 14.60 -2.23
N ARG A 94 -11.24 14.78 -2.64
CA ARG A 94 -11.91 16.08 -2.49
C ARG A 94 -12.08 16.49 -1.02
N MET A 95 -12.37 15.53 -0.13
CA MET A 95 -12.55 15.78 1.30
C MET A 95 -11.23 15.99 2.03
N LYS A 96 -10.16 15.34 1.56
CA LYS A 96 -8.82 15.42 2.13
C LYS A 96 -7.77 15.32 1.01
N PRO A 97 -7.34 16.45 0.43
CA PRO A 97 -6.43 16.46 -0.73
C PRO A 97 -5.03 15.87 -0.51
N ASP A 98 -4.61 15.71 0.75
CA ASP A 98 -3.28 15.18 1.10
C ASP A 98 -3.36 13.74 1.68
N ILE A 99 -4.48 13.04 1.47
CA ILE A 99 -4.63 11.66 1.94
C ILE A 99 -3.90 10.71 0.99
N TYR A 100 -3.14 9.78 1.55
CA TYR A 100 -2.59 8.70 0.74
C TYR A 100 -3.70 7.67 0.44
N THR A 101 -4.10 7.55 -0.81
CA THR A 101 -5.15 6.63 -1.26
C THR A 101 -4.55 5.48 -2.07
N CYS A 102 -4.92 4.26 -1.66
CA CYS A 102 -4.71 3.04 -2.44
C CYS A 102 -6.06 2.51 -2.90
N ALA A 103 -6.21 2.27 -4.20
CA ALA A 103 -7.46 1.81 -4.80
C ALA A 103 -7.26 0.53 -5.61
N GLU A 104 -8.14 -0.45 -5.39
CA GLU A 104 -8.23 -1.66 -6.19
C GLU A 104 -9.09 -1.44 -7.44
N LEU A 105 -8.60 -1.93 -8.58
CA LEU A 105 -9.38 -2.07 -9.80
C LEU A 105 -9.39 -3.52 -10.27
N LEU A 106 -10.47 -3.91 -10.93
CA LEU A 106 -10.60 -5.20 -11.60
C LEU A 106 -10.21 -5.10 -13.08
N ASN A 107 -10.54 -3.97 -13.73
CA ASN A 107 -10.17 -3.68 -15.12
C ASN A 107 -9.08 -2.57 -15.18
N PRO A 108 -7.92 -2.84 -15.82
CA PRO A 108 -6.86 -1.83 -16.01
C PRO A 108 -7.30 -0.60 -16.82
N ASP A 109 -8.32 -0.70 -17.68
CA ASP A 109 -8.81 0.43 -18.47
C ASP A 109 -9.23 1.63 -17.60
N ASN A 110 -9.63 1.38 -16.35
CA ASN A 110 -10.07 2.40 -15.41
C ASN A 110 -8.91 3.09 -14.66
N GLU A 111 -7.67 2.58 -14.75
CA GLU A 111 -6.53 3.13 -14.03
C GLU A 111 -6.29 4.59 -14.41
N VAL A 112 -6.45 4.94 -15.69
CA VAL A 112 -6.26 6.31 -16.19
C VAL A 112 -7.10 7.33 -15.42
N HIS A 113 -8.30 6.95 -14.98
CA HIS A 113 -9.20 7.83 -14.23
C HIS A 113 -8.70 8.08 -12.81
N LEU A 114 -8.20 7.05 -12.13
CA LEU A 114 -7.64 7.17 -10.79
C LEU A 114 -6.32 7.96 -10.81
N ARG A 115 -5.44 7.70 -11.79
CA ARG A 115 -4.20 8.46 -11.95
C ARG A 115 -4.47 9.94 -12.24
N ALA A 116 -5.45 10.25 -13.10
CA ALA A 116 -5.87 11.62 -13.36
C ALA A 116 -6.48 12.32 -12.13
N ALA A 117 -7.06 11.55 -11.21
CA ALA A 117 -7.58 12.04 -9.93
C ALA A 117 -6.50 12.30 -8.87
N GLY A 118 -5.24 11.94 -9.14
CA GLY A 118 -4.13 12.12 -8.20
C GLY A 118 -3.90 10.95 -7.25
N ILE A 119 -4.61 9.82 -7.43
CA ILE A 119 -4.47 8.64 -6.56
C ILE A 119 -3.06 8.05 -6.68
N GLU A 120 -2.40 7.88 -5.54
CA GLU A 120 -0.99 7.50 -5.45
C GLU A 120 -0.79 6.05 -5.86
N GLU A 121 -1.63 5.15 -5.35
CA GLU A 121 -1.49 3.71 -5.56
C GLU A 121 -2.74 3.11 -6.18
N VAL A 122 -2.56 2.41 -7.30
CA VAL A 122 -3.63 1.71 -8.01
C VAL A 122 -3.19 0.26 -8.21
N VAL A 123 -3.94 -0.66 -7.64
CA VAL A 123 -3.66 -2.10 -7.74
C VAL A 123 -4.71 -2.76 -8.62
N VAL A 124 -4.31 -3.19 -9.81
CA VAL A 124 -5.15 -4.01 -10.68
C VAL A 124 -4.97 -5.48 -10.28
N THR A 125 -5.92 -6.04 -9.51
CA THR A 125 -5.72 -7.35 -8.87
C THR A 125 -5.69 -8.51 -9.87
N SER A 126 -6.37 -8.37 -11.00
CA SER A 126 -6.33 -9.33 -12.11
C SER A 126 -4.92 -9.44 -12.72
N GLU A 127 -4.23 -8.31 -12.92
CA GLU A 127 -2.86 -8.27 -13.43
C GLU A 127 -1.85 -8.80 -12.41
N ALA A 128 -1.96 -8.35 -11.15
CA ALA A 128 -1.08 -8.81 -10.07
C ALA A 128 -1.16 -10.33 -9.88
N GLY A 129 -2.39 -10.88 -9.88
CA GLY A 129 -2.61 -12.32 -9.83
C GLY A 129 -2.06 -13.05 -11.06
N GLY A 130 -2.25 -12.49 -12.26
CA GLY A 130 -1.71 -13.03 -13.51
C GLY A 130 -0.18 -13.13 -13.51
N HIS A 131 0.52 -12.07 -13.09
CA HIS A 131 1.97 -12.07 -12.94
C HIS A 131 2.44 -13.10 -11.91
N HIS A 132 1.74 -13.21 -10.77
CA HIS A 132 2.07 -14.17 -9.73
C HIS A 132 1.96 -15.62 -10.24
N LEU A 133 0.87 -15.95 -10.96
CA LEU A 133 0.68 -17.26 -11.57
C LEU A 133 1.74 -17.57 -12.63
N ALA A 134 2.06 -16.60 -13.48
CA ALA A 134 3.10 -16.75 -14.50
C ALA A 134 4.46 -17.09 -13.87
N ILE A 135 4.85 -16.35 -12.83
CA ILE A 135 6.10 -16.61 -12.10
C ILE A 135 6.10 -17.99 -11.44
N ALA A 136 4.96 -18.42 -10.86
CA ALA A 136 4.85 -19.73 -10.24
C ALA A 136 5.13 -20.89 -11.21
N VAL A 137 4.73 -20.74 -12.47
CA VAL A 137 4.98 -21.73 -13.54
C VAL A 137 6.40 -21.63 -14.08
N LEU A 138 6.91 -20.42 -14.30
CA LEU A 138 8.22 -20.19 -14.91
C LEU A 138 9.39 -20.51 -13.96
N HIS A 139 9.20 -20.26 -12.67
CA HIS A 139 10.26 -20.35 -11.66
C HIS A 139 9.73 -21.07 -10.41
N PHE A 140 9.91 -22.39 -10.37
CA PHE A 140 9.46 -23.20 -9.26
C PHE A 140 9.99 -22.67 -7.91
N GLY A 141 9.07 -22.39 -6.98
CA GLY A 141 9.37 -21.87 -5.66
C GLY A 141 9.47 -20.35 -5.56
N LEU A 142 9.57 -19.60 -6.67
CA LEU A 142 9.71 -18.14 -6.62
C LEU A 142 8.42 -17.43 -6.15
N ALA A 143 7.25 -18.03 -6.42
CA ALA A 143 5.98 -17.56 -5.88
C ALA A 143 5.96 -17.52 -4.35
N ASN A 144 6.61 -18.48 -3.67
CA ASN A 144 6.69 -18.49 -2.22
C ASN A 144 7.56 -17.35 -1.69
N VAL A 145 8.65 -17.03 -2.38
CA VAL A 145 9.51 -15.88 -2.04
C VAL A 145 8.72 -14.57 -2.16
N LEU A 146 7.94 -14.40 -3.24
CA LEU A 146 7.06 -13.23 -3.39
C LEU A 146 6.04 -13.14 -2.26
N ASN A 147 5.43 -14.26 -1.87
CA ASN A 147 4.47 -14.28 -0.76
C ASN A 147 5.11 -13.90 0.58
N GLU A 148 6.35 -14.34 0.84
CA GLU A 148 7.10 -13.92 2.03
C GLU A 148 7.38 -12.41 2.01
N LEU A 149 7.80 -11.86 0.86
CA LEU A 149 8.07 -10.44 0.71
C LEU A 149 6.83 -9.54 0.83
N MET A 150 5.64 -10.07 0.56
CA MET A 150 4.36 -9.33 0.61
C MET A 150 3.64 -9.39 1.97
N THR A 151 4.15 -10.16 2.94
CA THR A 151 3.57 -10.22 4.29
C THR A 151 4.53 -9.67 5.34
N SER A 152 3.99 -9.03 6.38
CA SER A 152 4.70 -8.59 7.57
C SER A 152 4.79 -9.68 8.63
N LYS A 153 4.09 -10.80 8.48
CA LYS A 153 3.98 -11.81 9.53
C LYS A 153 5.19 -12.76 9.63
N ILE A 154 6.02 -12.86 8.60
CA ILE A 154 7.04 -13.90 8.50
C ILE A 154 8.36 -13.30 8.00
N GLY A 155 9.47 -13.73 8.61
CA GLY A 155 10.81 -13.63 8.02
C GLY A 155 11.30 -12.20 7.77
N HIS A 156 11.65 -11.93 6.51
CA HIS A 156 12.07 -10.62 6.03
C HIS A 156 11.07 -10.08 5.02
N THR A 157 10.68 -8.82 5.17
CA THR A 157 9.66 -8.19 4.31
C THR A 157 10.24 -6.99 3.56
N LEU A 158 9.52 -6.54 2.53
CA LEU A 158 9.87 -5.31 1.81
C LEU A 158 9.61 -4.10 2.69
N ARG A 159 10.64 -3.26 2.86
CA ARG A 159 10.57 -2.06 3.69
C ARG A 159 11.18 -0.87 2.98
N LYS A 160 10.65 0.28 3.34
CA LYS A 160 11.22 1.59 3.02
C LYS A 160 11.84 2.18 4.27
N GLN A 161 13.06 2.71 4.15
CA GLN A 161 13.79 3.32 5.26
C GLN A 161 14.52 4.57 4.77
N ALA A 162 14.43 5.67 5.53
CA ALA A 162 15.22 6.88 5.24
C ALA A 162 16.71 6.54 5.22
N VAL A 163 17.46 7.16 4.32
CA VAL A 163 18.89 6.91 4.17
C VAL A 163 19.61 7.25 5.48
N PRO A 164 20.35 6.29 6.08
CA PRO A 164 21.14 6.57 7.28
C PRO A 164 22.15 7.69 7.02
N ALA A 165 22.35 8.58 7.99
CA ALA A 165 23.24 9.75 7.84
C ALA A 165 24.68 9.35 7.44
N ASP A 166 25.13 8.17 7.86
CA ASP A 166 26.43 7.58 7.53
C ASP A 166 26.50 6.97 6.12
N CYS A 167 25.38 6.88 5.40
CA CYS A 167 25.29 6.39 4.02
C CYS A 167 25.10 7.53 3.00
N VAL A 168 24.76 8.74 3.44
CA VAL A 168 24.52 9.89 2.56
C VAL A 168 25.77 10.20 1.72
N GLY A 169 25.57 10.35 0.41
CA GLY A 169 26.60 10.69 -0.57
C GLY A 169 27.51 9.53 -1.01
N GLN A 170 27.33 8.33 -0.45
CA GLN A 170 28.06 7.11 -0.84
C GLN A 170 27.45 6.47 -2.09
N GLY A 171 28.25 5.66 -2.78
CA GLY A 171 27.78 4.85 -3.90
C GLY A 171 26.84 3.74 -3.42
N PHE A 172 25.85 3.39 -4.23
CA PHE A 172 24.85 2.38 -3.91
C PHE A 172 25.46 1.05 -3.46
N MET A 173 26.54 0.58 -4.12
CA MET A 173 27.21 -0.66 -3.73
C MET A 173 27.80 -0.61 -2.31
N ASP A 174 28.41 0.52 -1.93
CA ASP A 174 28.95 0.71 -0.58
C ASP A 174 27.84 0.69 0.47
N VAL A 175 26.71 1.33 0.15
CA VAL A 175 25.51 1.34 1.00
C VAL A 175 24.96 -0.08 1.15
N VAL A 176 24.80 -0.84 0.07
CA VAL A 176 24.34 -2.25 0.11
C VAL A 176 25.24 -3.08 1.02
N GLN A 177 26.57 -3.00 0.82
CA GLN A 177 27.53 -3.76 1.62
C GLN A 177 27.48 -3.38 3.10
N ARG A 178 27.40 -2.08 3.40
CA ARG A 178 27.38 -1.58 4.77
C ARG A 178 26.09 -1.97 5.48
N CYS A 179 24.95 -1.68 4.87
CA CYS A 179 23.63 -2.04 5.40
C CYS A 179 23.52 -3.55 5.66
N LYS A 180 24.05 -4.38 4.75
CA LYS A 180 24.03 -5.84 4.95
C LYS A 180 24.92 -6.28 6.11
N ARG A 181 26.14 -5.73 6.23
CA ARG A 181 27.10 -6.13 7.29
C ARG A 181 26.68 -5.65 8.67
N GLU A 182 26.18 -4.42 8.78
CA GLU A 182 25.96 -3.77 10.07
C GLU A 182 24.54 -3.92 10.59
N ARG A 183 23.55 -4.04 9.68
CA ARG A 183 22.12 -3.97 10.02
C ARG A 183 21.33 -5.19 9.53
N ASP A 184 21.98 -6.13 8.84
CA ASP A 184 21.35 -7.26 8.15
C ASP A 184 20.26 -6.87 7.14
N TRP A 185 20.37 -5.67 6.55
CA TRP A 185 19.45 -5.19 5.52
C TRP A 185 19.99 -5.51 4.13
N LEU A 186 19.18 -6.17 3.31
CA LEU A 186 19.46 -6.33 1.88
C LEU A 186 18.81 -5.18 1.12
N VAL A 187 19.58 -4.12 0.84
CA VAL A 187 19.11 -3.00 0.02
C VAL A 187 19.00 -3.47 -1.43
N ILE A 188 17.81 -3.34 -2.02
CA ILE A 188 17.49 -3.79 -3.39
C ILE A 188 17.22 -2.62 -4.34
N GLY A 189 17.09 -1.40 -3.81
CA GLY A 189 16.82 -0.22 -4.61
C GLY A 189 16.78 1.05 -3.78
N ILE A 190 16.45 2.15 -4.46
CA ILE A 190 16.25 3.46 -3.85
C ILE A 190 14.98 4.10 -4.41
N GLU A 191 14.34 4.89 -3.57
CA GLU A 191 13.29 5.83 -3.95
C GLU A 191 13.93 7.22 -3.99
N VAL A 192 14.02 7.80 -5.18
CA VAL A 192 14.56 9.15 -5.37
C VAL A 192 13.40 10.13 -5.40
N GLN A 193 13.47 11.21 -4.62
CA GLN A 193 12.52 12.32 -4.77
C GLN A 193 12.70 12.94 -6.17
N GLY A 194 11.65 12.84 -7.00
CA GLY A 194 11.60 13.43 -8.35
C GLY A 194 10.90 14.78 -8.38
N GLN A 195 10.67 15.30 -9.59
CA GLN A 195 10.06 16.62 -9.78
C GLN A 195 8.59 16.65 -9.34
N VAL A 196 8.21 17.75 -8.67
CA VAL A 196 6.88 18.04 -8.14
C VAL A 196 5.81 17.87 -9.24
N GLY A 197 4.97 16.84 -9.10
CA GLY A 197 3.71 16.73 -9.84
C GLY A 197 2.68 17.70 -9.24
N PRO A 198 1.53 17.94 -9.90
CA PRO A 198 0.58 18.96 -9.47
C PRO A 198 0.03 18.78 -8.05
N ASN A 199 -0.01 17.54 -7.52
CA ASN A 199 -0.59 17.25 -6.20
C ASN A 199 0.36 16.49 -5.22
N HIS A 200 1.43 15.85 -5.69
CA HIS A 200 2.38 15.11 -4.84
C HIS A 200 3.82 15.17 -5.37
N GLU A 201 4.81 15.03 -4.48
CA GLU A 201 6.21 14.80 -4.85
C GLU A 201 6.28 13.53 -5.71
N SER A 202 6.82 13.60 -6.93
CA SER A 202 6.94 12.42 -7.79
C SER A 202 8.10 11.56 -7.31
N TYR A 203 7.86 10.57 -6.47
CA TYR A 203 8.89 9.60 -6.09
C TYR A 203 9.17 8.63 -7.25
N ALA A 204 10.45 8.44 -7.58
CA ALA A 204 10.88 7.48 -8.60
C ALA A 204 11.56 6.28 -7.94
N MET A 205 10.87 5.15 -7.94
CA MET A 205 11.43 3.87 -7.48
C MET A 205 12.45 3.35 -8.51
N ARG A 206 13.66 3.07 -8.05
CA ARG A 206 14.75 2.49 -8.86
C ARG A 206 15.26 1.22 -8.18
N LEU A 207 14.85 0.08 -8.71
CA LEU A 207 15.37 -1.21 -8.28
C LEU A 207 16.72 -1.49 -8.98
N ASN A 208 17.65 -2.10 -8.23
CA ASN A 208 18.99 -2.43 -8.70
C ASN A 208 19.68 -1.30 -9.50
N PRO A 209 19.82 -0.10 -8.91
CA PRO A 209 20.45 1.02 -9.59
C PRO A 209 21.94 0.77 -9.84
N ASP A 210 22.55 1.68 -10.60
CA ASP A 210 23.99 1.67 -10.86
C ASP A 210 24.79 1.63 -9.53
N PRO A 211 25.83 0.76 -9.42
CA PRO A 211 26.68 0.65 -8.23
C PRO A 211 27.25 1.97 -7.71
N ASP A 212 27.54 2.91 -8.62
CA ASP A 212 28.16 4.21 -8.32
C ASP A 212 27.12 5.33 -8.13
N LEU A 213 25.82 5.04 -8.27
CA LEU A 213 24.76 6.00 -8.00
C LEU A 213 24.85 6.46 -6.54
N ARG A 214 25.01 7.77 -6.36
CA ARG A 214 25.11 8.37 -5.02
C ARG A 214 23.74 8.49 -4.40
N VAL A 215 23.63 8.06 -3.15
CA VAL A 215 22.38 8.13 -2.39
C VAL A 215 22.28 9.49 -1.69
N GLY A 216 21.15 10.19 -1.86
CA GLY A 216 20.87 11.48 -1.26
C GLY A 216 20.30 11.39 0.16
N GLU A 217 20.29 12.52 0.87
CA GLU A 217 19.71 12.63 2.22
C GLU A 217 18.18 12.52 2.21
N GLN A 218 17.54 12.96 1.13
CA GLN A 218 16.09 12.93 0.96
C GLN A 218 15.58 11.65 0.27
N ASP A 219 16.50 10.76 -0.13
CA ASP A 219 16.13 9.48 -0.72
C ASP A 219 15.68 8.50 0.37
N ASN A 220 14.96 7.45 -0.04
CA ASN A 220 14.71 6.31 0.81
C ASN A 220 15.36 5.05 0.23
N LEU A 221 15.88 4.19 1.10
CA LEU A 221 16.33 2.85 0.73
C LEU A 221 15.11 1.91 0.64
N VAL A 222 15.05 1.15 -0.45
CA VAL A 222 14.14 0.00 -0.59
C VAL A 222 14.93 -1.25 -0.26
N LEU A 223 14.50 -1.98 0.75
CA LEU A 223 15.26 -3.09 1.33
C LEU A 223 14.39 -4.26 1.75
N ILE A 224 15.03 -5.43 1.86
CA ILE A 224 14.50 -6.61 2.52
C ILE A 224 15.18 -6.71 3.90
N GLY A 225 14.38 -6.76 4.95
CA GLY A 225 14.86 -6.78 6.34
C GLY A 225 13.84 -7.38 7.30
N SER A 226 14.27 -7.76 8.50
CA SER A 226 13.38 -8.41 9.47
C SER A 226 12.21 -7.50 9.88
N THR A 227 11.05 -8.12 10.11
CA THR A 227 9.84 -7.43 10.54
C THR A 227 9.83 -7.09 12.03
N VAL A 228 10.71 -7.71 12.83
CA VAL A 228 10.82 -7.47 14.28
C VAL A 228 11.87 -6.39 14.52
N VAL A 229 11.45 -5.25 15.07
CA VAL A 229 12.33 -4.23 15.67
C VAL A 229 12.19 -4.32 17.18
#